data_AF-A0A9E0GWK9-F1
#
_entry.id   AF-A0A9E0GWK9-F1
#
_cell.length_a   1.000
_cell.length_b   1.000
_cell.length_c   1.000
_cell.angle_alpha   90.00
_cell.angle_beta   90.00
_cell.angle_gamma   90.00
#
_symmetry.space_group_name_H-M   'P 1'
#
loop_
_entity.id
_entity.type
_entity.pdbx_description
1 polymer ?
#
loop_
_entity_poly.entity_id
_entity_poly.type
_entity_poly.pdbx_seq_one_letter_code
_entity_poly.pdbx_strand_id
1 'polypeptide(L)'
;MSLTFANVEEARRDEMALADERVSYSWRELDPLLNRAANALAGAVDDTRRVAVFAPNSAETAVAYVAGLEACVSTVPVNFHLTQGEVAYILADSRASVLLVGPETAEAGLAAAAEVDLKCVIGWRCPALPGLVAWEDWIGAASAAEPPGDVKPMPHLHYTSGTTGKPKATDTPPQYFPEASSVKELAAILKPRATPSPGIAVGPLYHTGPLGMTRNIFAGSALVTVAHFDAEDVLAKIKRYGIRASIMVPTHFQRLLALPAEVRTKYDVSSMERLAHTGAACPRDVKKAMIDWFGPVLSEAYGGTEAGSTTFITSPEWLERPGSVGRALPPFTTMIIGADGQELGANEEGHIYFRDSSGRGIIYNGDPEKTAAAHIAPGVFTLGEVGYVDDAGYLFITDRVSDMIVSGGVNIYPAEAEQVLIRHPGVADVAVLAAPNKEMGEEVKALIVPEDPANPPSAEELNHFCRQALAGFKCPRSYDFVNDIGRTAMGKVNKKALRQRYWPSDRTIGG
;
A
#
# COMPACT_ATOMS: atom_id res chain seq x y z
N MET A 1 25.30 -12.88 -16.75
CA MET A 1 25.14 -12.30 -15.40
C MET A 1 23.78 -11.64 -15.41
N SER A 2 22.96 -11.80 -14.37
CA SER A 2 21.62 -11.20 -14.33
C SER A 2 21.69 -9.69 -14.60
N LEU A 3 20.60 -9.13 -15.12
CA LEU A 3 20.50 -7.68 -15.34
C LEU A 3 20.67 -6.92 -14.01
N THR A 4 20.18 -7.52 -12.94
CA THR A 4 20.40 -7.06 -11.57
C THR A 4 21.89 -6.95 -11.24
N PHE A 5 22.66 -8.04 -11.41
CA PHE A 5 24.08 -8.07 -11.06
C PHE A 5 24.93 -7.18 -11.99
N ALA A 6 24.50 -6.96 -13.24
CA ALA A 6 25.13 -6.00 -14.16
C ALA A 6 25.05 -4.54 -13.67
N ASN A 7 24.09 -4.23 -12.80
CA ASN A 7 23.95 -2.90 -12.19
C ASN A 7 24.83 -2.70 -10.95
N VAL A 8 25.52 -3.74 -10.47
CA VAL A 8 26.32 -3.73 -9.25
C VAL A 8 27.80 -3.54 -9.60
N GLU A 9 28.40 -2.49 -9.04
CA GLU A 9 29.84 -2.24 -9.14
C GLU A 9 30.66 -3.39 -8.56
N GLU A 10 31.82 -3.69 -9.16
CA GLU A 10 32.61 -4.85 -8.79
C GLU A 10 32.98 -4.90 -7.30
N ALA A 11 33.31 -3.76 -6.71
CA ALA A 11 33.64 -3.62 -5.30
C ALA A 11 32.48 -3.98 -4.35
N ARG A 12 31.24 -3.89 -4.83
CA ARG A 12 30.02 -4.15 -4.04
C ARG A 12 29.51 -5.59 -4.17
N ARG A 13 30.11 -6.43 -5.02
CA ARG A 13 29.57 -7.76 -5.36
C ARG A 13 29.53 -8.75 -4.19
N ASP A 14 30.38 -8.55 -3.19
CA ASP A 14 30.43 -9.34 -1.98
C ASP A 14 29.68 -8.68 -0.80
N GLU A 15 29.11 -7.49 -1.01
CA GLU A 15 28.21 -6.85 -0.04
C GLU A 15 26.82 -7.51 -0.06
N MET A 16 26.08 -7.35 1.05
CA MET A 16 24.70 -7.80 1.18
C MET A 16 23.82 -7.21 0.07
N ALA A 17 23.06 -8.07 -0.60
CA ALA A 17 22.07 -7.73 -1.60
C ALA A 17 20.64 -7.88 -1.07
N LEU A 18 20.36 -9.01 -0.42
CA LEU A 18 19.03 -9.35 0.06
C LEU A 18 19.14 -10.12 1.36
N ALA A 19 18.40 -9.70 2.39
CA ALA A 19 18.34 -10.42 3.66
C ALA A 19 16.94 -10.42 4.25
N ASP A 20 16.64 -11.49 5.00
CA ASP A 20 15.52 -11.56 5.93
C ASP A 20 16.00 -12.14 7.28
N GLU A 21 15.09 -12.63 8.11
CA GLU A 21 15.45 -13.22 9.41
C GLU A 21 16.17 -14.57 9.32
N ARG A 22 16.12 -15.26 8.17
CA ARG A 22 16.66 -16.61 7.97
C ARG A 22 17.88 -16.65 7.07
N VAL A 23 17.93 -15.80 6.05
CA VAL A 23 18.99 -15.81 5.04
C VAL A 23 19.55 -14.41 4.77
N SER A 24 20.80 -14.36 4.31
CA SER A 24 21.45 -13.16 3.82
C SER A 24 22.29 -13.55 2.62
N TYR A 25 21.96 -12.99 1.46
CA TYR A 25 22.69 -13.18 0.21
C TYR A 25 23.54 -11.96 -0.09
N SER A 26 24.80 -12.19 -0.46
CA SER A 26 25.59 -11.22 -1.22
C SER A 26 25.07 -11.11 -2.65
N TRP A 27 25.47 -10.07 -3.39
CA TRP A 27 25.12 -9.95 -4.80
C TRP A 27 25.64 -11.13 -5.64
N ARG A 28 26.83 -11.64 -5.31
CA ARG A 28 27.42 -12.82 -5.96
C ARG A 28 26.60 -14.09 -5.75
N GLU A 29 26.02 -14.26 -4.56
CA GLU A 29 25.16 -15.42 -4.25
C GLU A 29 23.76 -15.25 -4.85
N LEU A 30 23.26 -14.02 -4.92
CA LEU A 30 21.93 -13.71 -5.44
C LEU A 30 21.87 -13.85 -6.98
N ASP A 31 22.95 -13.55 -7.71
CA ASP A 31 22.98 -13.59 -9.18
C ASP A 31 22.54 -14.95 -9.79
N PRO A 32 23.14 -16.10 -9.43
CA PRO A 32 22.70 -17.39 -9.97
C PRO A 32 21.29 -17.78 -9.49
N LEU A 33 20.85 -17.31 -8.32
CA LEU A 33 19.51 -17.55 -7.81
C LEU A 33 18.45 -16.84 -8.65
N LEU A 34 18.69 -15.56 -8.99
CA LEU A 34 17.80 -14.77 -9.85
C LEU A 34 17.70 -15.36 -11.25
N ASN A 35 18.83 -15.74 -11.87
CA ASN A 35 18.80 -16.37 -13.20
C ASN A 35 17.99 -17.67 -13.21
N ARG A 36 18.16 -18.52 -12.19
CA ARG A 36 17.39 -19.76 -12.07
C ARG A 36 15.91 -19.50 -11.90
N ALA A 37 15.54 -18.62 -10.98
CA ALA A 37 14.15 -18.25 -10.77
C ALA A 37 13.53 -17.62 -12.03
N ALA A 38 14.24 -16.74 -12.72
CA ALA A 38 13.75 -16.08 -13.94
C ALA A 38 13.52 -17.10 -15.07
N ASN A 39 14.48 -18.03 -15.29
CA ASN A 39 14.34 -19.08 -16.28
C ASN A 39 13.21 -20.07 -15.92
N ALA A 40 13.04 -20.41 -14.64
CA ALA A 40 11.95 -21.25 -14.17
C ALA A 40 10.57 -20.61 -14.44
N LEU A 41 10.43 -19.32 -14.10
CA LEU A 41 9.22 -18.55 -14.34
C LEU A 41 8.92 -18.44 -15.85
N ALA A 42 9.91 -18.07 -16.66
CA ALA A 42 9.75 -17.94 -18.10
C ALA A 42 9.32 -19.25 -18.78
N GLY A 43 9.83 -20.39 -18.30
CA GLY A 43 9.49 -21.71 -18.84
C GLY A 43 8.15 -22.29 -18.37
N ALA A 44 7.54 -21.70 -17.33
CA ALA A 44 6.31 -22.22 -16.72
C ALA A 44 5.04 -21.43 -17.07
N VAL A 45 5.17 -20.30 -17.76
CA VAL A 45 4.03 -19.45 -18.12
C VAL A 45 3.56 -19.68 -19.56
N ASP A 46 2.27 -19.43 -19.79
CA ASP A 46 1.67 -19.39 -21.12
C ASP A 46 1.77 -17.97 -21.73
N ASP A 47 1.01 -17.73 -22.81
CA ASP A 47 0.96 -16.44 -23.53
C ASP A 47 0.50 -15.26 -22.64
N THR A 48 -0.23 -15.52 -21.54
CA THR A 48 -0.62 -14.48 -20.59
C THR A 48 0.56 -14.01 -19.75
N ARG A 49 1.59 -14.86 -19.61
CA ARG A 49 2.83 -14.60 -18.88
C ARG A 49 2.60 -14.16 -17.44
N ARG A 50 1.72 -14.84 -16.71
CA ARG A 50 1.32 -14.45 -15.35
C ARG A 50 1.64 -15.48 -14.29
N VAL A 51 2.16 -14.99 -13.16
CA VAL A 51 2.48 -15.81 -11.98
C VAL A 51 1.94 -15.12 -10.72
N ALA A 52 1.11 -15.82 -9.96
CA ALA A 52 0.56 -15.31 -8.72
C ALA A 52 1.52 -15.54 -7.55
N VAL A 53 1.65 -14.53 -6.69
CA VAL A 53 2.48 -14.58 -5.48
C VAL A 53 1.58 -14.41 -4.27
N PHE A 54 1.24 -15.51 -3.60
CA PHE A 54 0.38 -15.55 -2.42
C PHE A 54 1.23 -15.97 -1.22
N ALA A 55 2.03 -15.04 -0.69
CA ALA A 55 2.97 -15.32 0.39
C ALA A 55 3.24 -14.07 1.25
N PRO A 56 3.58 -14.25 2.54
CA PRO A 56 4.15 -13.18 3.37
C PRO A 56 5.48 -12.66 2.81
N ASN A 57 6.01 -11.61 3.44
CA ASN A 57 7.34 -11.11 3.14
C ASN A 57 8.42 -12.16 3.46
N SER A 58 9.37 -12.34 2.55
CA SER A 58 10.55 -13.17 2.72
C SER A 58 11.58 -12.82 1.64
N ALA A 59 12.81 -13.33 1.76
CA ALA A 59 13.79 -13.23 0.69
C ALA A 59 13.27 -13.86 -0.61
N GLU A 60 12.62 -15.02 -0.55
CA GLU A 60 12.06 -15.72 -1.71
C GLU A 60 10.93 -14.92 -2.36
N THR A 61 10.09 -14.27 -1.55
CA THR A 61 9.06 -13.34 -2.05
C THR A 61 9.70 -12.19 -2.86
N ALA A 62 10.78 -11.60 -2.36
CA ALA A 62 11.51 -10.57 -3.10
C ALA A 62 12.17 -11.12 -4.37
N VAL A 63 12.79 -12.30 -4.29
CA VAL A 63 13.38 -13.00 -5.45
C VAL A 63 12.31 -13.27 -6.52
N ALA A 64 11.12 -13.74 -6.15
CA ALA A 64 10.04 -14.02 -7.08
C ALA A 64 9.62 -12.76 -7.86
N TYR A 65 9.53 -11.60 -7.20
CA TYR A 65 9.20 -10.34 -7.88
C TYR A 65 10.32 -9.83 -8.80
N VAL A 66 11.58 -9.91 -8.37
CA VAL A 66 12.73 -9.48 -9.19
C VAL A 66 12.94 -10.42 -10.37
N ALA A 67 12.89 -11.73 -10.14
CA ALA A 67 12.98 -12.75 -11.18
C ALA A 67 11.81 -12.65 -12.18
N GLY A 68 10.61 -12.28 -11.71
CA GLY A 68 9.47 -11.98 -12.58
C GLY A 68 9.77 -10.81 -13.54
N LEU A 69 10.39 -9.73 -13.05
CA LEU A 69 10.81 -8.62 -13.91
C LEU A 69 11.87 -9.06 -14.93
N GLU A 70 12.89 -9.82 -14.51
CA GLU A 70 13.93 -10.34 -15.40
C GLU A 70 13.39 -11.30 -16.46
N ALA A 71 12.46 -12.18 -16.07
CA ALA A 71 11.75 -13.09 -16.96
C ALA A 71 10.69 -12.39 -17.83
N CYS A 72 10.47 -11.10 -17.60
CA CYS A 72 9.42 -10.30 -18.24
C CYS A 72 8.01 -10.88 -18.01
N VAL A 73 7.81 -11.56 -16.87
CA VAL A 73 6.55 -12.17 -16.42
C VAL A 73 5.79 -11.17 -15.55
N SER A 74 4.49 -11.03 -15.81
CA SER A 74 3.58 -10.23 -14.99
C SER A 74 3.29 -10.97 -13.69
N THR A 75 3.94 -10.56 -12.61
CA THR A 75 3.57 -11.11 -11.28
C THR A 75 2.25 -10.51 -10.81
N VAL A 76 1.43 -11.34 -10.17
CA VAL A 76 0.13 -11.00 -9.59
C VAL A 76 0.29 -11.04 -8.07
N PRO A 77 0.54 -9.90 -7.40
CA PRO A 77 0.72 -9.88 -5.96
C PRO A 77 -0.62 -10.13 -5.27
N VAL A 78 -0.71 -11.21 -4.50
CA VAL A 78 -1.95 -11.61 -3.80
C VAL A 78 -1.81 -11.34 -2.31
N ASN A 79 -2.82 -10.69 -1.74
CA ASN A 79 -2.87 -10.46 -0.30
C ASN A 79 -2.92 -11.79 0.45
N PHE A 80 -1.90 -12.07 1.26
CA PHE A 80 -1.75 -13.34 1.98
C PHE A 80 -2.82 -13.59 3.06
N HIS A 81 -3.62 -12.57 3.41
CA HIS A 81 -4.76 -12.71 4.32
C HIS A 81 -6.06 -13.16 3.62
N LEU A 82 -6.08 -13.25 2.29
CA LEU A 82 -7.28 -13.63 1.56
C LEU A 82 -7.65 -15.09 1.82
N THR A 83 -8.97 -15.34 1.81
CA THR A 83 -9.52 -16.68 1.91
C THR A 83 -9.28 -17.47 0.63
N GLN A 84 -9.39 -18.80 0.70
CA GLN A 84 -9.28 -19.69 -0.45
C GLN A 84 -10.11 -19.21 -1.66
N GLY A 85 -11.40 -18.91 -1.46
CA GLY A 85 -12.30 -18.53 -2.56
C GLY A 85 -11.94 -17.18 -3.19
N GLU A 86 -11.41 -16.24 -2.40
CA GLU A 86 -10.92 -14.96 -2.92
C GLU A 86 -9.64 -15.14 -3.74
N VAL A 87 -8.75 -16.03 -3.31
CA VAL A 87 -7.53 -16.40 -4.06
C VAL A 87 -7.90 -17.12 -5.35
N ALA A 88 -8.81 -18.11 -5.31
CA ALA A 88 -9.29 -18.83 -6.48
C ALA A 88 -9.87 -17.87 -7.53
N TYR A 89 -10.68 -16.89 -7.09
CA TYR A 89 -11.17 -15.84 -7.97
C TYR A 89 -10.04 -15.05 -8.65
N ILE A 90 -9.01 -14.62 -7.90
CA ILE A 90 -7.86 -13.90 -8.48
C ILE A 90 -7.09 -14.77 -9.46
N LEU A 91 -6.89 -16.07 -9.17
CA LEU A 91 -6.20 -16.99 -10.07
C LEU A 91 -6.95 -17.14 -11.40
N ALA A 92 -8.27 -17.32 -11.35
CA ALA A 92 -9.11 -17.44 -12.54
C ALA A 92 -9.13 -16.13 -13.36
N ASP A 93 -9.36 -14.99 -12.71
CA ASP A 93 -9.46 -13.68 -13.37
C ASP A 93 -8.12 -13.25 -13.97
N SER A 94 -7.03 -13.45 -13.22
CA SER A 94 -5.68 -13.16 -13.72
C SER A 94 -5.19 -14.18 -14.74
N ARG A 95 -5.75 -15.38 -14.79
CA ARG A 95 -5.25 -16.50 -15.62
C ARG A 95 -3.78 -16.83 -15.32
N ALA A 96 -3.36 -16.76 -14.05
CA ALA A 96 -2.00 -17.10 -13.66
C ALA A 96 -1.66 -18.58 -13.99
N SER A 97 -0.50 -18.83 -14.58
CA SER A 97 -0.03 -20.18 -14.93
C SER A 97 0.68 -20.89 -13.78
N VAL A 98 1.13 -20.12 -12.79
CA VAL A 98 1.84 -20.61 -11.60
C VAL A 98 1.34 -19.86 -10.38
N LEU A 99 1.18 -20.58 -9.26
CA LEU A 99 0.96 -20.01 -7.94
C LEU A 99 2.19 -20.26 -7.05
N LEU A 100 2.77 -19.19 -6.53
CA LEU A 100 3.84 -19.23 -5.56
C LEU A 100 3.28 -19.00 -4.15
N VAL A 101 3.65 -19.86 -3.20
CA VAL A 101 3.17 -19.83 -1.81
C VAL A 101 4.29 -19.86 -0.78
N GLY A 102 4.01 -19.33 0.41
CA GLY A 102 4.85 -19.43 1.59
C GLY A 102 4.24 -20.36 2.64
N PRO A 103 4.91 -20.56 3.79
CA PRO A 103 4.49 -21.53 4.81
C PRO A 103 3.07 -21.29 5.33
N GLU A 104 2.66 -20.04 5.52
CA GLU A 104 1.35 -19.66 6.05
C GLU A 104 0.22 -19.76 5.02
N THR A 105 0.57 -19.81 3.73
CA THR A 105 -0.39 -19.73 2.62
C THR A 105 -0.46 -21.00 1.80
N ALA A 106 0.39 -22.00 2.08
CA ALA A 106 0.51 -23.21 1.28
C ALA A 106 -0.80 -24.01 1.17
N GLU A 107 -1.48 -24.26 2.30
CA GLU A 107 -2.72 -25.03 2.32
C GLU A 107 -3.86 -24.30 1.58
N ALA A 108 -4.09 -23.02 1.93
CA ALA A 108 -5.10 -22.21 1.27
C ALA A 108 -4.83 -22.01 -0.22
N GLY A 109 -3.55 -21.87 -0.60
CA GLY A 109 -3.12 -21.75 -1.99
C GLY A 109 -3.32 -23.02 -2.79
N LEU A 110 -2.98 -24.20 -2.25
CA LEU A 110 -3.25 -25.49 -2.87
C LEU A 110 -4.75 -25.71 -3.08
N ALA A 111 -5.56 -25.39 -2.08
CA ALA A 111 -7.02 -25.52 -2.18
C ALA A 111 -7.60 -24.58 -3.24
N ALA A 112 -7.12 -23.32 -3.30
CA ALA A 112 -7.54 -22.34 -4.31
C ALA A 112 -7.10 -22.76 -5.72
N ALA A 113 -5.88 -23.29 -5.87
CA ALA A 113 -5.37 -23.79 -7.13
C ALA A 113 -6.19 -24.99 -7.64
N ALA A 114 -6.58 -25.91 -6.75
CA ALA A 114 -7.44 -27.04 -7.09
C ALA A 114 -8.82 -26.62 -7.60
N GLU A 115 -9.41 -25.56 -7.02
CA GLU A 115 -10.72 -25.02 -7.42
C GLU A 115 -10.74 -24.52 -8.87
N VAL A 116 -9.60 -24.00 -9.36
CA VAL A 116 -9.45 -23.46 -10.73
C VAL A 116 -8.62 -24.36 -11.65
N ASP A 117 -8.36 -25.60 -11.23
CA ASP A 117 -7.56 -26.59 -11.95
C ASP A 117 -6.10 -26.18 -12.24
N LEU A 118 -5.53 -25.26 -11.46
CA LEU A 118 -4.14 -24.83 -11.59
C LEU A 118 -3.19 -25.90 -11.03
N LYS A 119 -2.35 -26.48 -11.90
CA LYS A 119 -1.48 -27.61 -11.56
C LYS A 119 -0.11 -27.23 -11.00
N CYS A 120 0.35 -26.01 -11.25
CA CYS A 120 1.69 -25.56 -10.90
C CYS A 120 1.63 -24.71 -9.62
N VAL A 121 1.80 -25.36 -8.46
CA VAL A 121 1.92 -24.68 -7.16
C VAL A 121 3.31 -24.92 -6.59
N ILE A 122 4.06 -23.84 -6.40
CA ILE A 122 5.44 -23.87 -5.92
C ILE A 122 5.51 -23.22 -4.54
N GLY A 123 6.12 -23.88 -3.56
CA GLY A 123 6.23 -23.37 -2.19
C GLY A 123 7.66 -23.26 -1.70
N TRP A 124 8.00 -22.16 -1.03
CA TRP A 124 9.26 -22.03 -0.28
C TRP A 124 9.00 -22.14 1.21
N ARG A 125 9.95 -22.74 1.94
CA ARG A 125 9.90 -22.89 3.41
C ARG A 125 8.61 -23.59 3.91
N CYS A 126 7.93 -24.32 3.05
CA CYS A 126 6.69 -25.02 3.33
C CYS A 126 6.98 -26.44 3.85
N PRO A 127 6.08 -27.04 4.65
CA PRO A 127 6.10 -28.48 4.83
C PRO A 127 5.89 -29.21 3.50
N ALA A 128 6.35 -30.45 3.41
CA ALA A 128 6.08 -31.29 2.24
C ALA A 128 4.58 -31.62 2.19
N LEU A 129 3.87 -31.07 1.20
CA LEU A 129 2.44 -31.24 1.00
C LEU A 129 2.16 -31.87 -0.38
N PRO A 130 1.19 -32.80 -0.50
CA PRO A 130 0.80 -33.34 -1.80
C PRO A 130 0.36 -32.23 -2.78
N GLY A 131 0.89 -32.25 -4.00
CA GLY A 131 0.59 -31.25 -5.02
C GLY A 131 1.42 -29.96 -4.93
N LEU A 132 2.26 -29.82 -3.90
CA LEU A 132 3.20 -28.71 -3.77
C LEU A 132 4.58 -29.12 -4.24
N VAL A 133 5.16 -28.33 -5.16
CA VAL A 133 6.55 -28.50 -5.60
C VAL A 133 7.44 -27.58 -4.73
N ALA A 134 8.55 -28.12 -4.21
CA ALA A 134 9.50 -27.33 -3.44
C ALA A 134 10.20 -26.29 -4.34
N TRP A 135 10.27 -25.05 -3.87
CA TRP A 135 10.91 -23.93 -4.56
C TRP A 135 12.36 -24.23 -4.95
N GLU A 136 13.14 -24.80 -4.03
CA GLU A 136 14.55 -25.11 -4.21
C GLU A 136 14.78 -26.14 -5.33
N ASP A 137 13.93 -27.18 -5.39
CA ASP A 137 13.98 -28.20 -6.44
C ASP A 137 13.57 -27.60 -7.79
N TRP A 138 12.52 -26.79 -7.79
CA TRP A 138 11.97 -26.18 -9.01
C TRP A 138 12.98 -25.23 -9.68
N ILE A 139 13.58 -24.31 -8.92
CA ILE A 139 14.60 -23.40 -9.46
C ILE A 139 15.94 -24.14 -9.68
N GLY A 140 16.24 -25.17 -8.90
CA GLY A 140 17.45 -26.00 -9.05
C GLY A 140 17.49 -26.73 -10.39
N ALA A 141 16.32 -27.12 -10.90
CA ALA A 141 16.17 -27.72 -12.23
C ALA A 141 16.31 -26.72 -13.40
N ALA A 142 16.15 -25.42 -13.14
CA ALA A 142 16.28 -24.38 -14.16
C ALA A 142 17.74 -23.96 -14.40
N SER A 143 18.00 -23.39 -15.58
CA SER A 143 19.33 -22.90 -15.95
C SER A 143 19.76 -21.70 -15.10
N ALA A 144 21.04 -21.66 -14.72
CA ALA A 144 21.65 -20.47 -14.10
C ALA A 144 22.19 -19.46 -15.13
N ALA A 145 22.01 -19.73 -16.43
CA ALA A 145 22.39 -18.82 -17.49
C ALA A 145 21.52 -17.55 -17.47
N GLU A 146 22.08 -16.45 -17.98
CA GLU A 146 21.37 -15.18 -18.07
C GLU A 146 20.10 -15.31 -18.95
N PRO A 147 18.92 -14.88 -18.47
CA PRO A 147 17.69 -14.91 -19.26
C PRO A 147 17.74 -13.89 -20.41
N PRO A 148 16.93 -14.05 -21.47
CA PRO A 148 16.92 -13.12 -22.60
C PRO A 148 16.52 -11.69 -22.19
N GLY A 149 17.43 -10.72 -22.35
CA GLY A 149 17.18 -9.33 -21.95
C GLY A 149 16.49 -8.43 -22.98
N ASP A 150 16.22 -8.94 -24.19
CA ASP A 150 15.60 -8.19 -25.30
C ASP A 150 14.09 -8.44 -25.42
N VAL A 151 13.47 -8.95 -24.34
CA VAL A 151 12.04 -9.24 -24.27
C VAL A 151 11.29 -8.04 -23.67
N LYS A 152 10.10 -7.73 -24.20
CA LYS A 152 9.24 -6.68 -23.64
C LYS A 152 8.83 -7.05 -22.21
N PRO A 153 9.10 -6.20 -21.21
CA PRO A 153 8.79 -6.48 -19.83
C PRO A 153 7.30 -6.25 -19.56
N MET A 154 6.76 -6.95 -18.57
CA MET A 154 5.34 -6.87 -18.20
C MET A 154 5.19 -6.24 -16.81
N PRO A 155 4.26 -5.29 -16.63
CA PRO A 155 3.98 -4.75 -15.31
C PRO A 155 3.36 -5.81 -14.40
N HIS A 156 3.45 -5.60 -13.09
CA HIS A 156 2.65 -6.36 -12.13
C HIS A 156 1.16 -6.12 -12.38
N LEU A 157 0.34 -7.15 -12.17
CA LEU A 157 -1.12 -7.04 -12.21
C LEU A 157 -1.66 -6.91 -10.79
N HIS A 158 -1.99 -5.69 -10.38
CA HIS A 158 -2.49 -5.43 -9.04
C HIS A 158 -4.00 -5.58 -8.95
N TYR A 159 -4.47 -6.15 -7.83
CA TYR A 159 -5.89 -6.19 -7.48
C TYR A 159 -6.20 -5.16 -6.38
N THR A 160 -7.21 -4.34 -6.60
CA THR A 160 -7.73 -3.40 -5.59
C THR A 160 -9.10 -3.83 -5.09
N SER A 161 -9.44 -3.50 -3.85
CA SER A 161 -10.77 -3.76 -3.29
C SER A 161 -11.81 -2.96 -4.08
N GLY A 162 -12.61 -3.64 -4.90
CA GLY A 162 -13.67 -3.01 -5.68
C GLY A 162 -14.85 -2.58 -4.79
N THR A 163 -15.58 -1.55 -5.22
CA THR A 163 -16.84 -1.09 -4.59
C THR A 163 -17.92 -2.18 -4.55
N THR A 164 -17.83 -3.15 -5.48
CA THR A 164 -18.72 -4.30 -5.64
C THR A 164 -18.35 -5.51 -4.76
N GLY A 165 -17.35 -5.39 -3.88
CA GLY A 165 -16.93 -6.44 -2.95
C GLY A 165 -15.93 -7.47 -3.51
N LYS A 166 -15.86 -7.65 -4.83
CA LYS A 166 -14.80 -8.47 -5.47
C LYS A 166 -13.58 -7.61 -5.83
N PRO A 167 -12.35 -8.11 -5.61
CA PRO A 167 -11.14 -7.43 -6.07
C PRO A 167 -11.14 -7.23 -7.60
N LYS A 168 -10.54 -6.14 -8.08
CA LYS A 168 -10.46 -5.83 -9.52
C LYS A 168 -9.04 -5.56 -9.93
N ALA A 169 -8.63 -6.13 -11.06
CA ALA A 169 -7.35 -5.82 -11.68
C ALA A 169 -7.33 -4.35 -12.13
N THR A 170 -6.18 -3.70 -11.98
CA THR A 170 -5.96 -2.35 -12.51
C THR A 170 -4.68 -2.28 -13.32
N ASP A 171 -4.71 -1.45 -14.35
CA ASP A 171 -3.53 -1.15 -15.15
C ASP A 171 -2.50 -0.38 -14.32
N THR A 172 -1.30 -0.95 -14.20
CA THR A 172 -0.18 -0.28 -13.55
C THR A 172 0.17 0.99 -14.33
N PRO A 173 0.18 2.17 -13.70
CA PRO A 173 0.42 3.43 -14.37
C PRO A 173 1.90 3.57 -14.83
N PRO A 174 2.18 4.34 -15.89
CA PRO A 174 3.55 4.58 -16.38
C PRO A 174 4.51 5.16 -15.33
N GLN A 175 3.97 5.88 -14.34
CA GLN A 175 4.76 6.40 -13.22
C GLN A 175 5.37 5.25 -12.40
N TYR A 176 4.62 4.17 -12.18
CA TYR A 176 5.09 2.97 -11.48
C TYR A 176 5.84 2.03 -12.41
N PHE A 177 5.37 1.80 -13.63
CA PHE A 177 6.05 0.94 -14.60
C PHE A 177 6.21 1.67 -15.94
N PRO A 178 7.38 2.29 -16.18
CA PRO A 178 7.64 3.01 -17.43
C PRO A 178 7.53 2.10 -18.65
N GLU A 179 7.03 2.65 -19.74
CA GLU A 179 7.06 1.96 -21.03
C GLU A 179 8.52 1.72 -21.45
N ALA A 180 8.80 0.48 -21.87
CA ALA A 180 10.10 0.05 -22.36
C ALA A 180 9.90 -1.03 -23.43
N SER A 181 10.74 -1.02 -24.45
CA SER A 181 10.75 -2.02 -25.53
C SER A 181 11.41 -3.34 -25.10
N SER A 182 12.31 -3.28 -24.11
CA SER A 182 13.02 -4.42 -23.56
C SER A 182 13.24 -4.28 -22.04
N VAL A 183 13.47 -5.39 -21.35
CA VAL A 183 13.81 -5.37 -19.92
C VAL A 183 15.17 -4.73 -19.64
N LYS A 184 16.12 -4.78 -20.59
CA LYS A 184 17.37 -4.00 -20.52
C LYS A 184 17.09 -2.49 -20.50
N GLU A 185 16.20 -2.03 -21.37
CA GLU A 185 15.79 -0.62 -21.40
C GLU A 185 15.06 -0.23 -20.10
N LEU A 186 14.16 -1.09 -19.60
CA LEU A 186 13.52 -0.88 -18.31
C LEU A 186 14.54 -0.75 -17.17
N ALA A 187 15.55 -1.62 -17.13
CA ALA A 187 16.62 -1.54 -16.14
C ALA A 187 17.37 -0.19 -16.21
N ALA A 188 17.70 0.27 -17.41
CA ALA A 188 18.35 1.58 -17.61
C ALA A 188 17.46 2.76 -17.15
N ILE A 189 16.13 2.69 -17.37
CA ILE A 189 15.18 3.71 -16.92
C ILE A 189 15.03 3.70 -15.39
N LEU A 190 15.02 2.51 -14.77
CA LEU A 190 14.80 2.36 -13.34
C LEU A 190 16.06 2.63 -12.50
N LYS A 191 17.26 2.37 -13.02
CA LYS A 191 18.53 2.60 -12.32
C LYS A 191 18.66 3.99 -11.67
N PRO A 192 18.42 5.12 -12.38
CA PRO A 192 18.50 6.45 -11.78
C PRO A 192 17.35 6.77 -10.81
N ARG A 193 16.30 5.92 -10.73
CA ARG A 193 15.16 6.07 -9.83
C ARG A 193 15.30 5.28 -8.53
N ALA A 194 16.40 4.53 -8.35
CA ALA A 194 16.66 3.76 -7.16
C ALA A 194 16.68 4.66 -5.91
N THR A 195 16.13 4.16 -4.81
CA THR A 195 16.17 4.87 -3.52
C THR A 195 17.51 4.67 -2.82
N PRO A 196 17.83 5.47 -1.78
CA PRO A 196 18.97 5.18 -0.91
C PRO A 196 18.98 3.72 -0.44
N SER A 197 20.18 3.12 -0.37
CA SER A 197 20.38 1.69 -0.18
C SER A 197 21.49 1.40 0.85
N PRO A 198 21.32 0.45 1.78
CA PRO A 198 20.26 -0.56 1.82
C PRO A 198 18.90 -0.03 2.25
N GLY A 199 17.83 -0.56 1.66
CA GLY A 199 16.45 -0.29 2.08
C GLY A 199 15.91 -1.37 3.04
N ILE A 200 14.81 -1.09 3.73
CA ILE A 200 14.04 -2.10 4.48
C ILE A 200 12.56 -2.11 4.06
N ALA A 201 12.05 -3.27 3.66
CA ALA A 201 10.64 -3.48 3.36
C ALA A 201 9.93 -4.03 4.61
N VAL A 202 9.16 -3.16 5.27
CA VAL A 202 8.41 -3.52 6.48
C VAL A 202 6.91 -3.68 6.26
N GLY A 203 6.39 -3.10 5.17
CA GLY A 203 5.02 -3.33 4.72
C GLY A 203 4.91 -4.58 3.83
N PRO A 204 3.71 -5.15 3.67
CA PRO A 204 3.50 -6.31 2.82
C PRO A 204 3.89 -6.05 1.35
N LEU A 205 4.73 -6.92 0.79
CA LEU A 205 5.24 -6.83 -0.58
C LEU A 205 4.15 -7.05 -1.64
N TYR A 206 2.92 -7.44 -1.27
CA TYR A 206 1.81 -7.48 -2.22
C TYR A 206 1.19 -6.10 -2.48
N HIS A 207 1.53 -5.07 -1.70
CA HIS A 207 1.08 -3.69 -1.93
C HIS A 207 2.07 -2.91 -2.80
N THR A 208 1.55 -2.06 -3.70
CA THR A 208 2.35 -1.26 -4.66
C THR A 208 3.53 -0.53 -4.04
N GLY A 209 3.33 0.12 -2.89
CA GLY A 209 4.37 0.87 -2.18
C GLY A 209 5.56 -0.03 -1.79
N PRO A 210 5.38 -0.95 -0.83
CA PRO A 210 6.44 -1.88 -0.43
C PRO A 210 6.99 -2.73 -1.59
N LEU A 211 6.13 -3.18 -2.53
CA LEU A 211 6.56 -3.92 -3.71
C LEU A 211 7.56 -3.12 -4.56
N GLY A 212 7.36 -1.80 -4.67
CA GLY A 212 8.31 -0.92 -5.36
C GLY A 212 9.74 -1.01 -4.83
N MET A 213 9.94 -1.44 -3.57
CA MET A 213 11.27 -1.63 -3.01
C MET A 213 11.99 -2.85 -3.59
N THR A 214 11.29 -3.87 -4.09
CA THR A 214 11.95 -5.00 -4.78
C THR A 214 12.53 -4.59 -6.12
N ARG A 215 11.98 -3.56 -6.78
CA ARG A 215 12.56 -2.97 -7.99
C ARG A 215 13.92 -2.31 -7.73
N ASN A 216 14.18 -1.86 -6.50
CA ASN A 216 15.50 -1.36 -6.15
C ASN A 216 16.54 -2.47 -6.22
N ILE A 217 16.19 -3.71 -5.86
CA ILE A 217 17.08 -4.88 -6.04
C ILE A 217 17.42 -5.03 -7.52
N PHE A 218 16.42 -5.02 -8.40
CA PHE A 218 16.63 -5.07 -9.85
C PHE A 218 17.56 -3.95 -10.38
N ALA A 219 17.56 -2.79 -9.71
CA ALA A 219 18.45 -1.66 -9.99
C ALA A 219 19.83 -1.72 -9.30
N GLY A 220 20.18 -2.80 -8.58
CA GLY A 220 21.47 -2.97 -7.90
C GLY A 220 21.54 -2.36 -6.48
N SER A 221 20.38 -2.18 -5.83
CA SER A 221 20.25 -1.66 -4.47
C SER A 221 19.79 -2.73 -3.49
N ALA A 222 20.44 -2.80 -2.33
CA ALA A 222 20.23 -3.86 -1.37
C ALA A 222 18.90 -3.68 -0.59
N LEU A 223 18.27 -4.79 -0.21
CA LEU A 223 17.01 -4.79 0.52
C LEU A 223 17.05 -5.75 1.71
N VAL A 224 16.58 -5.30 2.86
CA VAL A 224 16.20 -6.15 3.97
C VAL A 224 14.68 -6.29 3.96
N THR A 225 14.14 -7.49 3.97
CA THR A 225 12.70 -7.72 4.15
C THR A 225 12.44 -8.22 5.55
N VAL A 226 11.34 -7.79 6.17
CA VAL A 226 10.86 -8.39 7.42
C VAL A 226 9.55 -9.12 7.20
N ALA A 227 9.44 -10.34 7.73
CA ALA A 227 8.24 -11.17 7.62
C ALA A 227 7.05 -10.53 8.35
N HIS A 228 7.32 -10.00 9.55
CA HIS A 228 6.34 -9.28 10.36
C HIS A 228 6.95 -7.99 10.91
N PHE A 229 6.12 -6.95 11.02
CA PHE A 229 6.54 -5.71 11.66
C PHE A 229 6.60 -5.89 13.18
N ASP A 230 7.79 -5.81 13.73
CA ASP A 230 8.07 -5.53 15.14
C ASP A 230 8.88 -4.23 15.27
N ALA A 231 8.43 -3.34 16.15
CA ALA A 231 8.95 -1.99 16.20
C ALA A 231 10.42 -1.94 16.70
N GLU A 232 10.77 -2.72 17.73
CA GLU A 232 12.13 -2.73 18.26
C GLU A 232 13.08 -3.46 17.31
N ASP A 233 12.65 -4.59 16.74
CA ASP A 233 13.45 -5.34 15.78
C ASP A 233 13.73 -4.54 14.50
N VAL A 234 12.76 -3.75 14.01
CA VAL A 234 12.99 -2.82 12.89
C VAL A 234 14.04 -1.78 13.25
N LEU A 235 14.02 -1.19 14.45
CA LEU A 235 15.06 -0.26 14.90
C LEU A 235 16.44 -0.94 15.00
N ALA A 236 16.48 -2.18 15.48
CA ALA A 236 17.69 -2.98 15.56
C ALA A 236 18.27 -3.26 14.15
N LYS A 237 17.41 -3.57 13.18
CA LYS A 237 17.80 -3.77 11.77
C LYS A 237 18.26 -2.47 11.11
N ILE A 238 17.61 -1.34 11.39
CA ILE A 238 18.05 -0.01 10.91
C ILE A 238 19.50 0.23 11.30
N LYS A 239 19.82 0.09 12.59
CA LYS A 239 21.19 0.25 13.10
C LYS A 239 22.15 -0.79 12.53
N ARG A 240 21.76 -2.07 12.54
CA ARG A 240 22.63 -3.20 12.14
C ARG A 240 23.06 -3.11 10.68
N TYR A 241 22.13 -2.78 9.79
CA TYR A 241 22.37 -2.77 8.34
C TYR A 241 22.64 -1.37 7.80
N GLY A 242 22.61 -0.33 8.64
CA GLY A 242 22.74 1.06 8.20
C GLY A 242 21.66 1.43 7.19
N ILE A 243 20.41 1.08 7.47
CA ILE A 243 19.29 1.25 6.53
C ILE A 243 19.12 2.74 6.19
N ARG A 244 18.98 3.04 4.90
CA ARG A 244 18.88 4.40 4.35
C ARG A 244 17.52 4.75 3.80
N ALA A 245 16.70 3.75 3.47
CA ALA A 245 15.35 4.00 2.98
C ALA A 245 14.32 2.99 3.49
N SER A 246 13.09 3.46 3.68
CA SER A 246 11.93 2.60 3.94
C SER A 246 10.67 3.25 3.39
N ILE A 247 9.69 2.40 3.07
CA ILE A 247 8.29 2.82 2.94
C ILE A 247 7.53 2.28 4.15
N MET A 248 6.83 3.15 4.87
CA MET A 248 6.03 2.81 6.04
C MET A 248 4.63 3.38 5.92
N VAL A 249 3.72 2.95 6.80
CA VAL A 249 2.38 3.51 6.94
C VAL A 249 2.24 4.17 8.32
N PRO A 250 1.26 5.06 8.53
CA PRO A 250 1.09 5.76 9.79
C PRO A 250 0.99 4.84 11.03
N THR A 251 0.44 3.64 10.88
CA THR A 251 0.37 2.65 11.97
C THR A 251 1.75 2.15 12.39
N HIS A 252 2.72 2.03 11.47
CA HIS A 252 4.12 1.73 11.83
C HIS A 252 4.73 2.86 12.65
N PHE A 253 4.46 4.12 12.30
CA PHE A 253 4.93 5.29 13.04
C PHE A 253 4.38 5.31 14.46
N GLN A 254 3.07 5.06 14.62
CA GLN A 254 2.45 4.96 15.94
C GLN A 254 3.10 3.85 16.77
N ARG A 255 3.30 2.65 16.21
CA ARG A 255 3.95 1.53 16.91
C ARG A 255 5.41 1.85 17.29
N LEU A 256 6.15 2.58 16.46
CA LEU A 256 7.51 3.04 16.78
C LEU A 256 7.51 4.09 17.90
N LEU A 257 6.59 5.05 17.85
CA LEU A 257 6.47 6.12 18.86
C LEU A 257 5.96 5.62 20.21
N ALA A 258 5.16 4.54 20.21
CA ALA A 258 4.66 3.88 21.41
C ALA A 258 5.74 3.11 22.17
N LEU A 259 6.92 2.88 21.58
CA LEU A 259 8.04 2.26 22.30
C LEU A 259 8.51 3.16 23.46
N PRO A 260 8.89 2.55 24.60
CA PRO A 260 9.51 3.28 25.70
C PRO A 260 10.71 4.10 25.22
N ALA A 261 10.92 5.28 25.84
CA ALA A 261 11.95 6.22 25.40
C ALA A 261 13.35 5.58 25.40
N GLU A 262 13.64 4.76 26.41
CA GLU A 262 14.88 4.01 26.55
C GLU A 262 15.13 3.03 25.39
N VAL A 263 14.08 2.42 24.86
CA VAL A 263 14.16 1.53 23.69
C VAL A 263 14.42 2.36 22.44
N ARG A 264 13.72 3.48 22.25
CA ARG A 264 13.91 4.37 21.10
C ARG A 264 15.33 4.94 21.04
N THR A 265 15.92 5.30 22.17
CA THR A 265 17.28 5.89 22.23
C THR A 265 18.42 4.86 22.10
N LYS A 266 18.11 3.55 22.19
CA LYS A 266 19.11 2.47 22.09
C LYS A 266 19.67 2.28 20.68
N TYR A 267 18.87 2.64 19.67
CA TYR A 267 19.18 2.41 18.27
C TYR A 267 19.46 3.72 17.55
N ASP A 268 20.60 3.77 16.84
CA ASP A 268 20.92 4.89 15.97
C ASP A 268 20.16 4.73 14.66
N VAL A 269 19.32 5.72 14.34
CA VAL A 269 18.51 5.77 13.12
C VAL A 269 19.01 6.80 12.11
N SER A 270 20.16 7.45 12.39
CA SER A 270 20.71 8.54 11.57
C SER A 270 21.16 8.10 10.17
N SER A 271 21.27 6.79 9.92
CA SER A 271 21.50 6.26 8.57
C SER A 271 20.32 6.47 7.63
N MET A 272 19.12 6.71 8.15
CA MET A 272 17.92 6.92 7.33
C MET A 272 18.03 8.22 6.54
N GLU A 273 17.92 8.13 5.22
CA GLU A 273 17.95 9.28 4.31
C GLU A 273 16.58 9.55 3.69
N ARG A 274 15.73 8.53 3.61
CA ARG A 274 14.36 8.65 3.08
C ARG A 274 13.38 7.72 3.78
N LEU A 275 12.41 8.28 4.48
CA LEU A 275 11.29 7.55 5.08
C LEU A 275 9.98 7.97 4.41
N ALA A 276 9.61 7.27 3.34
CA ALA A 276 8.37 7.57 2.63
C ALA A 276 7.15 6.95 3.34
N HIS A 277 6.01 7.66 3.32
CA HIS A 277 4.73 7.08 3.73
C HIS A 277 3.61 7.39 2.73
N THR A 278 2.67 6.46 2.63
CA THR A 278 1.55 6.51 1.69
C THR A 278 0.47 5.52 2.13
N GLY A 279 -0.66 5.51 1.42
CA GLY A 279 -1.71 4.50 1.57
C GLY A 279 -2.74 4.78 2.67
N ALA A 280 -2.43 5.63 3.65
CA ALA A 280 -3.37 6.09 4.67
C ALA A 280 -3.01 7.50 5.16
N ALA A 281 -4.01 8.23 5.66
CA ALA A 281 -3.82 9.54 6.27
C ALA A 281 -2.96 9.42 7.54
N CYS A 282 -1.96 10.29 7.67
CA CYS A 282 -1.07 10.33 8.84
C CYS A 282 -1.53 11.41 9.82
N PRO A 283 -1.80 11.09 11.10
CA PRO A 283 -2.07 12.11 12.10
C PRO A 283 -0.94 13.13 12.19
N ARG A 284 -1.28 14.42 12.31
CA ARG A 284 -0.30 15.52 12.23
C ARG A 284 0.74 15.41 13.34
N ASP A 285 0.31 15.12 14.55
CA ASP A 285 1.14 14.89 15.73
C ASP A 285 2.08 13.70 15.54
N VAL A 286 1.60 12.58 14.98
CA VAL A 286 2.43 11.41 14.65
C VAL A 286 3.51 11.76 13.62
N LYS A 287 3.14 12.42 12.52
CA LYS A 287 4.11 12.82 11.49
C LYS A 287 5.15 13.80 12.04
N LYS A 288 4.73 14.79 12.83
CA LYS A 288 5.63 15.74 13.47
C LYS A 288 6.60 15.04 14.43
N ALA A 289 6.12 14.15 15.28
CA ALA A 289 6.95 13.39 16.21
C ALA A 289 7.97 12.50 15.50
N MET A 290 7.60 11.88 14.36
CA MET A 290 8.54 11.14 13.54
C MET A 290 9.60 12.03 12.89
N ILE A 291 9.23 13.22 12.38
CA ILE A 291 10.19 14.19 11.84
C ILE A 291 11.16 14.67 12.94
N ASP A 292 10.67 14.89 14.16
CA ASP A 292 11.51 15.31 15.27
C ASP A 292 12.50 14.22 15.70
N TRP A 293 12.14 12.95 15.53
CA TRP A 293 12.99 11.81 15.90
C TRP A 293 13.95 11.38 14.79
N PHE A 294 13.44 11.13 13.58
CA PHE A 294 14.23 10.65 12.43
C PHE A 294 14.89 11.79 11.65
N GLY A 295 14.53 13.05 11.92
CA GLY A 295 14.93 14.20 11.13
C GLY A 295 14.03 14.43 9.91
N PRO A 296 14.35 15.45 9.08
CA PRO A 296 13.52 15.87 7.94
C PRO A 296 13.66 14.95 6.71
N VAL A 297 13.70 13.63 6.95
CA VAL A 297 13.85 12.57 5.93
C VAL A 297 12.52 11.96 5.51
N LEU A 298 11.41 12.36 6.17
CA LEU A 298 10.09 11.88 5.81
C LEU A 298 9.61 12.53 4.51
N SER A 299 8.96 11.73 3.68
CA SER A 299 8.17 12.22 2.54
C SER A 299 6.82 11.52 2.49
N GLU A 300 5.84 12.18 1.90
CA GLU A 300 4.50 11.64 1.73
C GLU A 300 4.11 11.70 0.27
N ALA A 301 3.54 10.59 -0.21
CA ALA A 301 2.93 10.53 -1.52
C ALA A 301 1.46 10.15 -1.36
N TYR A 302 0.57 10.94 -1.96
CA TYR A 302 -0.84 10.59 -2.07
C TYR A 302 -1.16 10.18 -3.49
N GLY A 303 -2.07 9.21 -3.63
CA GLY A 303 -2.37 8.55 -4.89
C GLY A 303 -3.11 7.23 -4.71
N GLY A 304 -3.23 6.49 -5.81
CA GLY A 304 -3.89 5.19 -5.86
C GLY A 304 -3.10 4.19 -6.71
N THR A 305 -3.39 2.90 -6.57
CA THR A 305 -2.79 1.86 -7.43
C THR A 305 -3.06 2.15 -8.91
N GLU A 306 -4.23 2.72 -9.20
CA GLU A 306 -4.76 2.97 -10.55
C GLU A 306 -4.17 4.23 -11.22
N ALA A 307 -3.75 5.21 -10.40
CA ALA A 307 -3.28 6.52 -10.86
C ALA A 307 -1.76 6.70 -10.69
N GLY A 308 -1.17 6.03 -9.71
CA GLY A 308 0.15 6.36 -9.20
C GLY A 308 0.06 7.42 -8.10
N SER A 309 1.20 7.97 -7.72
CA SER A 309 1.32 9.12 -6.83
C SER A 309 0.91 10.40 -7.56
N THR A 310 -0.21 10.98 -7.17
CA THR A 310 -0.74 12.22 -7.74
C THR A 310 -0.15 13.46 -7.07
N THR A 311 0.11 13.42 -5.77
CA THR A 311 0.77 14.52 -5.04
C THR A 311 1.95 14.03 -4.21
N PHE A 312 2.82 14.98 -3.83
CA PHE A 312 4.00 14.71 -3.01
C PHE A 312 4.35 15.88 -2.10
N ILE A 313 4.83 15.57 -0.89
CA ILE A 313 5.35 16.56 0.05
C ILE A 313 6.54 16.03 0.84
N THR A 314 7.54 16.90 1.03
CA THR A 314 8.72 16.63 1.87
C THR A 314 8.50 17.09 3.33
N SER A 315 9.36 16.66 4.25
CA SER A 315 9.30 17.12 5.64
C SER A 315 9.39 18.64 5.79
N PRO A 316 10.33 19.36 5.13
CA PRO A 316 10.37 20.82 5.22
C PRO A 316 9.08 21.49 4.75
N GLU A 317 8.54 21.09 3.59
CA GLU A 317 7.27 21.63 3.08
C GLU A 317 6.11 21.32 4.04
N TRP A 318 6.06 20.10 4.59
CA TRP A 318 5.00 19.71 5.52
C TRP A 318 5.07 20.44 6.87
N LEU A 319 6.28 20.79 7.35
CA LEU A 319 6.45 21.60 8.56
C LEU A 319 5.89 23.02 8.38
N GLU A 320 5.96 23.57 7.17
CA GLU A 320 5.35 24.85 6.82
C GLU A 320 3.84 24.73 6.57
N ARG A 321 3.37 23.56 6.12
CA ARG A 321 1.96 23.27 5.79
C ARG A 321 1.43 21.99 6.46
N PRO A 322 1.33 21.93 7.81
CA PRO A 322 0.93 20.70 8.51
C PRO A 322 -0.46 20.23 8.10
N GLY A 323 -0.55 18.96 7.70
CA GLY A 323 -1.79 18.32 7.26
C GLY A 323 -2.01 18.29 5.75
N SER A 324 -1.13 18.92 4.97
CA SER A 324 -1.16 18.78 3.51
C SER A 324 -0.58 17.43 3.05
N VAL A 325 -1.12 16.90 1.95
CA VAL A 325 -0.57 15.77 1.19
C VAL A 325 0.32 16.22 0.02
N GLY A 326 0.59 17.52 -0.07
CA GLY A 326 1.51 18.10 -1.04
C GLY A 326 0.91 18.68 -2.28
N ARG A 327 1.81 18.97 -3.22
CA ARG A 327 1.47 19.54 -4.52
C ARG A 327 1.38 18.42 -5.56
N ALA A 328 0.62 18.67 -6.62
CA ALA A 328 0.53 17.74 -7.73
C ALA A 328 1.90 17.45 -8.37
N LEU A 329 2.15 16.18 -8.66
CA LEU A 329 3.31 15.75 -9.44
C LEU A 329 2.96 15.71 -10.93
N PRO A 330 3.86 16.12 -11.84
CA PRO A 330 3.69 15.83 -13.26
C PRO A 330 3.43 14.34 -13.51
N PRO A 331 2.48 13.98 -14.39
CA PRO A 331 1.74 14.83 -15.33
C PRO A 331 0.44 15.46 -14.78
N PHE A 332 0.19 15.37 -13.48
CA PHE A 332 -1.07 15.75 -12.85
C PHE A 332 -1.14 17.23 -12.44
N THR A 333 -2.35 17.78 -12.50
CA THR A 333 -2.76 19.03 -11.86
C THR A 333 -3.98 18.75 -10.99
N THR A 334 -3.97 19.18 -9.73
CA THR A 334 -5.12 19.07 -8.82
C THR A 334 -6.18 20.09 -9.19
N MET A 335 -7.44 19.67 -9.18
CA MET A 335 -8.64 20.49 -9.38
C MET A 335 -9.62 20.21 -8.24
N ILE A 336 -10.32 21.24 -7.76
CA ILE A 336 -11.39 21.10 -6.78
C ILE A 336 -12.71 21.44 -7.46
N ILE A 337 -13.65 20.51 -7.48
CA ILE A 337 -14.94 20.67 -8.16
C ILE A 337 -16.07 20.79 -7.13
N GLY A 338 -16.84 21.86 -7.24
CA GLY A 338 -18.01 22.13 -6.39
C GLY A 338 -19.23 21.30 -6.77
N ALA A 339 -20.28 21.41 -5.95
CA ALA A 339 -21.53 20.67 -6.16
C ALA A 339 -22.30 21.07 -7.43
N ASP A 340 -22.05 22.28 -7.96
CA ASP A 340 -22.59 22.79 -9.22
C ASP A 340 -21.77 22.36 -10.45
N GLY A 341 -20.73 21.56 -10.24
CA GLY A 341 -19.81 21.08 -11.28
C GLY A 341 -18.78 22.12 -11.73
N GLN A 342 -18.71 23.29 -11.10
CA GLN A 342 -17.70 24.30 -11.40
C GLN A 342 -16.41 24.07 -10.59
N GLU A 343 -15.28 24.50 -11.16
CA GLU A 343 -14.01 24.49 -10.44
C GLU A 343 -13.99 25.61 -9.39
N LEU A 344 -13.65 25.23 -8.16
CA LEU A 344 -13.55 26.14 -7.01
C LEU A 344 -12.16 26.78 -6.92
N GLY A 345 -12.09 27.93 -6.28
CA GLY A 345 -10.86 28.63 -5.98
C GLY A 345 -10.07 28.03 -4.81
N ALA A 346 -8.98 28.69 -4.45
CA ALA A 346 -8.16 28.28 -3.33
C ALA A 346 -8.94 28.35 -2.00
N ASN A 347 -8.66 27.40 -1.12
CA ASN A 347 -9.27 27.25 0.21
C ASN A 347 -10.79 27.00 0.21
N GLU A 348 -11.36 26.64 -0.93
CA GLU A 348 -12.75 26.21 -1.05
C GLU A 348 -12.82 24.67 -1.09
N GLU A 349 -13.71 24.10 -0.29
CA GLU A 349 -13.85 22.65 -0.14
C GLU A 349 -14.75 22.05 -1.23
N GLY A 350 -14.30 20.98 -1.86
CA GLY A 350 -15.03 20.27 -2.90
C GLY A 350 -14.44 18.91 -3.25
N HIS A 351 -14.94 18.31 -4.32
CA HIS A 351 -14.46 17.00 -4.78
C HIS A 351 -13.08 17.15 -5.43
N ILE A 352 -12.15 16.30 -5.03
CA ILE A 352 -10.78 16.32 -5.57
C ILE A 352 -10.77 15.57 -6.90
N TYR A 353 -10.33 16.28 -7.94
CA TYR A 353 -10.03 15.73 -9.25
C TYR A 353 -8.57 15.97 -9.61
N PHE A 354 -8.06 15.15 -10.52
CA PHE A 354 -6.73 15.27 -11.10
C PHE A 354 -6.88 15.32 -12.61
N ARG A 355 -6.32 16.36 -13.22
CA ARG A 355 -6.12 16.44 -14.66
C ARG A 355 -4.77 15.83 -15.00
N ASP A 356 -4.79 14.72 -15.71
CA ASP A 356 -3.64 14.08 -16.33
C ASP A 356 -3.40 14.69 -17.72
N SER A 357 -2.28 15.41 -17.86
CA SER A 357 -1.92 16.05 -19.14
C SER A 357 -1.63 15.06 -20.27
N SER A 358 -1.45 13.76 -19.98
CA SER A 358 -1.36 12.72 -21.01
C SER A 358 -2.72 12.30 -21.58
N GLY A 359 -3.82 12.69 -20.92
CA GLY A 359 -5.18 12.28 -21.27
C GLY A 359 -5.56 10.85 -20.85
N ARG A 360 -4.65 10.09 -20.22
CA ARG A 360 -4.88 8.69 -19.84
C ARG A 360 -5.89 8.55 -18.70
N GLY A 361 -5.69 9.27 -17.60
CA GLY A 361 -6.50 9.11 -16.38
C GLY A 361 -6.34 7.72 -15.75
N ILE A 362 -7.43 7.20 -15.16
CA ILE A 362 -7.43 5.87 -14.50
C ILE A 362 -8.20 4.83 -15.32
N ILE A 363 -7.79 3.57 -15.25
CA ILE A 363 -8.42 2.48 -16.00
C ILE A 363 -8.65 1.30 -15.06
N TYR A 364 -9.92 0.88 -14.94
CA TYR A 364 -10.30 -0.34 -14.25
C TYR A 364 -10.54 -1.45 -15.27
N ASN A 365 -9.68 -2.47 -15.26
CA ASN A 365 -9.74 -3.55 -16.25
C ASN A 365 -11.02 -4.36 -16.09
N GLY A 366 -11.72 -4.59 -17.21
CA GLY A 366 -12.99 -5.31 -17.22
C GLY A 366 -14.17 -4.53 -16.61
N ASP A 367 -14.01 -3.24 -16.32
CA ASP A 367 -15.06 -2.41 -15.71
C ASP A 367 -15.14 -1.01 -16.35
N PRO A 368 -15.72 -0.92 -17.57
CA PRO A 368 -15.86 0.35 -18.29
C PRO A 368 -16.79 1.33 -17.56
N GLU A 369 -17.77 0.84 -16.80
CA GLU A 369 -18.70 1.69 -16.04
C GLU A 369 -17.99 2.40 -14.88
N LYS A 370 -17.21 1.66 -14.08
CA LYS A 370 -16.40 2.27 -13.00
C LYS A 370 -15.32 3.20 -13.57
N THR A 371 -14.74 2.84 -14.72
CA THR A 371 -13.79 3.70 -15.43
C THR A 371 -14.47 5.02 -15.83
N ALA A 372 -15.63 4.96 -16.48
CA ALA A 372 -16.38 6.16 -16.85
C ALA A 372 -16.82 6.99 -15.64
N ALA A 373 -17.33 6.35 -14.58
CA ALA A 373 -17.80 7.03 -13.37
C ALA A 373 -16.69 7.77 -12.62
N ALA A 374 -15.43 7.34 -12.77
CA ALA A 374 -14.31 8.02 -12.16
C ALA A 374 -13.83 9.26 -12.95
N HIS A 375 -14.38 9.53 -14.14
CA HIS A 375 -13.97 10.65 -14.99
C HIS A 375 -15.12 11.63 -15.22
N ILE A 376 -14.80 12.92 -15.21
CA ILE A 376 -15.74 13.99 -15.62
C ILE A 376 -15.41 14.56 -16.99
N ALA A 377 -14.19 14.32 -17.48
CA ALA A 377 -13.70 14.69 -18.80
C ALA A 377 -12.49 13.81 -19.18
N PRO A 378 -12.06 13.77 -20.46
CA PRO A 378 -10.85 13.05 -20.85
C PRO A 378 -9.63 13.46 -20.00
N GLY A 379 -8.99 12.48 -19.38
CA GLY A 379 -7.84 12.71 -18.48
C GLY A 379 -8.17 13.39 -17.15
N VAL A 380 -9.43 13.72 -16.85
CA VAL A 380 -9.83 14.34 -15.57
C VAL A 380 -10.57 13.32 -14.71
N PHE A 381 -9.90 12.83 -13.66
CA PHE A 381 -10.38 11.72 -12.84
C PHE A 381 -10.41 12.05 -11.36
N THR A 382 -11.17 11.29 -10.58
CA THR A 382 -11.18 11.35 -9.11
C THR A 382 -10.78 10.01 -8.51
N LEU A 383 -10.19 10.07 -7.31
CA LEU A 383 -9.95 8.90 -6.45
C LEU A 383 -11.06 8.75 -5.39
N GLY A 384 -12.02 9.69 -5.33
CA GLY A 384 -13.18 9.67 -4.43
C GLY A 384 -13.01 10.47 -3.14
N GLU A 385 -12.00 11.34 -3.06
CA GLU A 385 -11.71 12.18 -1.89
C GLU A 385 -12.30 13.60 -2.03
N VAL A 386 -12.54 14.22 -0.87
CA VAL A 386 -12.95 15.63 -0.70
C VAL A 386 -11.82 16.39 -0.04
N GLY A 387 -11.67 17.66 -0.41
CA GLY A 387 -10.68 18.53 0.17
C GLY A 387 -10.62 19.89 -0.51
N TYR A 388 -9.52 20.59 -0.26
CA TYR A 388 -9.26 21.91 -0.83
C TYR A 388 -7.77 22.05 -1.18
N VAL A 389 -7.46 22.99 -2.07
CA VAL A 389 -6.10 23.39 -2.40
C VAL A 389 -5.86 24.79 -1.85
N ASP A 390 -4.75 25.03 -1.17
CA ASP A 390 -4.42 26.38 -0.68
C ASP A 390 -3.81 27.27 -1.78
N ASP A 391 -3.58 28.55 -1.45
CA ASP A 391 -3.08 29.55 -2.39
C ASP A 391 -1.70 29.22 -3.00
N ALA A 392 -0.94 28.28 -2.41
CA ALA A 392 0.34 27.83 -2.96
C ALA A 392 0.28 26.44 -3.63
N GLY A 393 -0.93 25.92 -3.86
CA GLY A 393 -1.15 24.68 -4.61
C GLY A 393 -1.06 23.40 -3.76
N TYR A 394 -1.04 23.50 -2.43
CA TYR A 394 -0.97 22.34 -1.55
C TYR A 394 -2.35 21.77 -1.30
N LEU A 395 -2.51 20.47 -1.54
CA LEU A 395 -3.76 19.74 -1.32
C LEU A 395 -3.91 19.34 0.15
N PHE A 396 -5.11 19.54 0.69
CA PHE A 396 -5.55 19.05 1.99
C PHE A 396 -6.77 18.15 1.79
N ILE A 397 -6.66 16.91 2.25
CA ILE A 397 -7.76 15.94 2.17
C ILE A 397 -8.54 16.01 3.47
N THR A 398 -9.84 16.24 3.38
CA THR A 398 -10.75 16.33 4.53
C THR A 398 -11.51 15.04 4.74
N ASP A 399 -11.92 14.33 3.68
CA ASP A 399 -12.58 13.02 3.78
C ASP A 399 -12.64 12.24 2.45
N ARG A 400 -13.36 11.12 2.45
CA ARG A 400 -13.83 10.39 1.28
C ARG A 400 -15.31 10.64 1.04
N VAL A 401 -15.68 10.86 -0.22
CA VAL A 401 -17.08 11.02 -0.66
C VAL A 401 -17.92 9.82 -0.20
N SER A 402 -17.41 8.59 -0.33
CA SER A 402 -18.14 7.37 0.07
C SER A 402 -18.41 7.24 1.58
N ASP A 403 -17.64 7.94 2.39
CA ASP A 403 -17.70 7.89 3.86
C ASP A 403 -18.35 9.15 4.46
N MET A 404 -18.48 10.23 3.70
CA MET A 404 -19.24 11.42 4.05
C MET A 404 -20.61 11.03 4.59
N ILE A 405 -21.02 11.65 5.70
CA ILE A 405 -22.29 11.45 6.39
C ILE A 405 -23.17 12.65 6.06
N VAL A 406 -24.41 12.41 5.63
CA VAL A 406 -25.40 13.47 5.36
C VAL A 406 -26.45 13.45 6.45
N SER A 407 -26.26 14.29 7.48
CA SER A 407 -27.16 14.37 8.62
C SER A 407 -27.98 15.65 8.57
N GLY A 408 -29.30 15.53 8.38
CA GLY A 408 -30.22 16.66 8.35
C GLY A 408 -29.93 17.65 7.21
N GLY A 409 -29.44 17.16 6.07
CA GLY A 409 -29.06 17.97 4.92
C GLY A 409 -27.69 18.63 5.02
N VAL A 410 -26.88 18.28 6.04
CA VAL A 410 -25.52 18.78 6.22
C VAL A 410 -24.51 17.67 5.96
N ASN A 411 -23.52 17.96 5.12
CA ASN A 411 -22.37 17.08 4.89
C ASN A 411 -21.44 17.13 6.11
N ILE A 412 -21.15 15.96 6.66
CA ILE A 412 -20.26 15.76 7.80
C ILE A 412 -19.20 14.77 7.37
N TYR A 413 -17.95 15.11 7.69
CA TYR A 413 -16.77 14.35 7.32
C TYR A 413 -16.27 13.55 8.55
N PRO A 414 -16.50 12.23 8.60
CA PRO A 414 -16.04 11.36 9.69
C PRO A 414 -14.59 11.58 10.13
N ALA A 415 -13.69 11.86 9.18
CA ALA A 415 -12.26 11.97 9.48
C ALA A 415 -11.94 13.11 10.44
N GLU A 416 -12.74 14.18 10.47
CA GLU A 416 -12.59 15.27 11.45
C GLU A 416 -12.79 14.77 12.88
N ALA A 417 -13.84 13.99 13.11
CA ALA A 417 -14.13 13.40 14.43
C ALA A 417 -13.11 12.31 14.79
N GLU A 418 -12.66 11.49 13.84
CA GLU A 418 -11.61 10.49 14.05
C GLU A 418 -10.30 11.14 14.50
N GLN A 419 -9.86 12.20 13.82
CA GLN A 419 -8.63 12.92 14.15
C GLN A 419 -8.64 13.57 15.53
N VAL A 420 -9.84 13.92 16.03
CA VAL A 420 -9.99 14.42 17.40
C VAL A 420 -10.00 13.24 18.38
N LEU A 421 -10.90 12.27 18.21
CA LEU A 421 -11.09 11.17 19.16
C LEU A 421 -9.85 10.30 19.35
N ILE A 422 -9.05 10.09 18.31
CA ILE A 422 -7.81 9.30 18.40
C ILE A 422 -6.76 9.93 19.34
N ARG A 423 -6.91 11.21 19.69
CA ARG A 423 -6.03 11.91 20.65
C ARG A 423 -6.46 11.74 22.10
N HIS A 424 -7.59 11.10 22.35
CA HIS A 424 -8.07 10.85 23.71
C HIS A 424 -7.22 9.74 24.36
N PRO A 425 -6.65 9.93 25.57
CA PRO A 425 -5.76 8.94 26.19
C PRO A 425 -6.37 7.54 26.40
N GLY A 426 -7.69 7.45 26.48
CA GLY A 426 -8.42 6.18 26.61
C GLY A 426 -8.79 5.50 25.28
N VAL A 427 -8.37 6.02 24.13
CA VAL A 427 -8.74 5.51 22.79
C VAL A 427 -7.49 5.00 22.07
N ALA A 428 -7.44 3.69 21.84
CA ALA A 428 -6.38 3.04 21.05
C ALA A 428 -6.62 3.18 19.54
N ASP A 429 -7.88 3.06 19.11
CA ASP A 429 -8.26 3.23 17.71
C ASP A 429 -9.72 3.72 17.59
N VAL A 430 -10.06 4.34 16.47
CA VAL A 430 -11.40 4.86 16.20
C VAL A 430 -11.78 4.74 14.73
N ALA A 431 -13.05 4.41 14.48
CA ALA A 431 -13.70 4.59 13.19
C ALA A 431 -15.04 5.33 13.36
N VAL A 432 -15.22 6.41 12.62
CA VAL A 432 -16.48 7.17 12.54
C VAL A 432 -17.18 6.84 11.23
N LEU A 433 -18.48 6.57 11.32
CA LEU A 433 -19.31 6.14 10.20
C LEU A 433 -20.74 6.69 10.31
N ALA A 434 -21.45 6.68 9.17
CA ALA A 434 -22.88 6.95 9.12
C ALA A 434 -23.68 5.82 9.77
N ALA A 435 -24.60 6.15 10.66
CA ALA A 435 -25.64 5.26 11.17
C ALA A 435 -27.04 5.81 10.83
N PRO A 436 -28.08 4.96 10.71
CA PRO A 436 -29.43 5.44 10.40
C PRO A 436 -30.03 6.27 11.52
N ASN A 437 -30.63 7.41 11.16
CA ASN A 437 -31.36 8.27 12.07
C ASN A 437 -32.74 8.61 11.47
N LYS A 438 -33.81 8.40 12.25
CA LYS A 438 -35.19 8.57 11.75
C LYS A 438 -35.56 10.01 11.39
N GLU A 439 -34.89 10.99 12.00
CA GLU A 439 -35.19 12.41 11.82
C GLU A 439 -34.22 13.07 10.83
N MET A 440 -32.94 12.73 10.94
CA MET A 440 -31.84 13.36 10.19
C MET A 440 -31.45 12.57 8.94
N GLY A 441 -32.07 11.41 8.70
CA GLY A 441 -31.64 10.42 7.71
C GLY A 441 -30.43 9.62 8.21
N GLU A 442 -29.33 10.33 8.48
CA GLU A 442 -28.11 9.75 9.04
C GLU A 442 -27.66 10.47 10.30
N GLU A 443 -26.88 9.78 11.12
CA GLU A 443 -26.14 10.35 12.25
C GLU A 443 -24.69 9.89 12.27
N VAL A 444 -23.86 10.67 12.95
CA VAL A 444 -22.45 10.37 13.20
C VAL A 444 -22.35 9.35 14.34
N LYS A 445 -21.80 8.17 14.09
CA LYS A 445 -21.51 7.14 15.10
C LYS A 445 -20.00 6.86 15.14
N ALA A 446 -19.44 6.78 16.34
CA ALA A 446 -18.06 6.37 16.56
C ALA A 446 -17.97 4.94 17.09
N LEU A 447 -17.10 4.14 16.49
CA LEU A 447 -16.63 2.87 17.03
C LEU A 447 -15.29 3.09 17.70
N ILE A 448 -15.18 2.76 18.99
CA ILE A 448 -14.02 3.03 19.83
C ILE A 448 -13.37 1.71 20.21
N VAL A 449 -12.08 1.58 19.90
CA VAL A 449 -11.21 0.58 20.52
C VAL A 449 -10.57 1.24 21.74
N PRO A 450 -10.92 0.82 22.97
CA PRO A 450 -10.35 1.42 24.17
C PRO A 450 -8.89 1.00 24.36
N GLU A 451 -8.09 1.90 24.93
CA GLU A 451 -6.69 1.62 25.32
C GLU A 451 -6.62 0.51 26.38
N ASP A 452 -7.51 0.58 27.37
CA ASP A 452 -7.75 -0.46 28.36
C ASP A 452 -9.21 -0.96 28.25
N PRO A 453 -9.45 -2.16 27.69
CA PRO A 453 -10.79 -2.73 27.63
C PRO A 453 -11.48 -2.92 28.98
N ALA A 454 -10.72 -2.99 30.09
CA ALA A 454 -11.29 -3.08 31.43
C ALA A 454 -11.72 -1.71 32.00
N ASN A 455 -11.24 -0.62 31.42
CA ASN A 455 -11.55 0.75 31.85
C ASN A 455 -11.71 1.71 30.65
N PRO A 456 -12.73 1.49 29.79
CA PRO A 456 -12.98 2.34 28.64
C PRO A 456 -13.46 3.74 29.06
N PRO A 457 -13.15 4.80 28.28
CA PRO A 457 -13.72 6.13 28.51
C PRO A 457 -15.24 6.11 28.35
N SER A 458 -15.94 7.04 29.00
CA SER A 458 -17.40 7.13 28.86
C SER A 458 -17.82 7.83 27.55
N ALA A 459 -19.01 7.52 27.04
CA ALA A 459 -19.55 8.22 25.86
C ALA A 459 -19.72 9.74 26.11
N GLU A 460 -20.06 10.15 27.33
CA GLU A 460 -20.17 11.56 27.72
C GLU A 460 -18.81 12.26 27.72
N GLU A 461 -17.77 11.59 28.23
CA GLU A 461 -16.39 12.06 28.20
C GLU A 461 -15.88 12.24 26.76
N LEU A 462 -16.07 11.24 25.90
CA LEU A 462 -15.67 11.31 24.50
C LEU A 462 -16.42 12.41 23.72
N ASN A 463 -17.72 12.58 23.97
CA ASN A 463 -18.50 13.66 23.37
C ASN A 463 -18.06 15.03 23.88
N HIS A 464 -17.77 15.17 25.18
CA HIS A 464 -17.20 16.39 25.75
C HIS A 464 -15.87 16.73 25.09
N PHE A 465 -14.97 15.74 24.96
CA PHE A 465 -13.68 15.88 24.31
C PHE A 465 -13.82 16.33 22.84
N CYS A 466 -14.71 15.70 22.08
CA CYS A 466 -15.01 16.12 20.71
C CYS A 466 -15.51 17.58 20.62
N ARG A 467 -16.41 17.98 21.51
CA ARG A 467 -17.03 19.32 21.50
C ARG A 467 -16.08 20.45 21.85
N GLN A 468 -14.94 20.16 22.46
CA GLN A 468 -13.89 21.15 22.68
C GLN A 468 -13.20 21.56 21.37
N ALA A 469 -13.20 20.69 20.35
CA ALA A 469 -12.47 20.89 19.10
C ALA A 469 -13.37 21.01 17.86
N LEU A 470 -14.62 20.53 17.91
CA LEU A 470 -15.52 20.45 16.76
C LEU A 470 -16.89 21.08 17.04
N ALA A 471 -17.52 21.60 15.98
CA ALA A 471 -18.92 22.01 16.04
C ALA A 471 -19.82 20.82 16.41
N GLY A 472 -20.86 21.07 17.21
CA GLY A 472 -21.66 20.01 17.82
C GLY A 472 -22.33 19.05 16.84
N PHE A 473 -22.63 19.48 15.61
CA PHE A 473 -23.20 18.62 14.57
C PHE A 473 -22.18 17.67 13.93
N LYS A 474 -20.87 17.95 14.05
CA LYS A 474 -19.78 17.08 13.58
C LYS A 474 -19.37 16.03 14.64
N CYS A 475 -19.80 16.20 15.88
CA CYS A 475 -19.51 15.27 16.97
C CYS A 475 -20.38 14.02 16.84
N PRO A 476 -19.86 12.81 17.16
CA PRO A 476 -20.69 11.61 17.21
C PRO A 476 -21.86 11.75 18.18
N ARG A 477 -23.03 11.26 17.76
CA ARG A 477 -24.23 11.17 18.60
C ARG A 477 -24.28 9.88 19.41
N SER A 478 -23.59 8.85 18.94
CA SER A 478 -23.50 7.56 19.61
C SER A 478 -22.09 6.97 19.50
N TYR A 479 -21.73 6.18 20.51
CA TYR A 479 -20.41 5.57 20.68
C TYR A 479 -20.58 4.09 21.00
N ASP A 480 -19.97 3.22 20.21
CA ASP A 480 -19.95 1.78 20.47
C ASP A 480 -18.51 1.34 20.74
N PHE A 481 -18.30 0.58 21.82
CA PHE A 481 -16.98 0.05 22.17
C PHE A 481 -16.78 -1.32 21.53
N VAL A 482 -15.67 -1.48 20.81
CA VAL A 482 -15.35 -2.70 20.05
C VAL A 482 -13.92 -3.13 20.34
N ASN A 483 -13.65 -4.43 20.21
CA ASN A 483 -12.30 -4.96 20.40
C ASN A 483 -11.38 -4.65 19.21
N ASP A 484 -11.95 -4.52 18.01
CA ASP A 484 -11.23 -4.24 16.76
C ASP A 484 -12.18 -3.62 15.73
N ILE A 485 -11.63 -2.75 14.88
CA ILE A 485 -12.31 -2.12 13.74
C ILE A 485 -11.90 -2.72 12.39
N GLY A 486 -11.06 -3.76 12.38
CA GLY A 486 -10.66 -4.49 11.18
C GLY A 486 -9.72 -3.67 10.28
N ARG A 487 -8.80 -2.93 10.91
CA ARG A 487 -7.82 -2.11 10.18
C ARG A 487 -6.82 -3.04 9.46
N THR A 488 -6.74 -2.92 8.14
CA THR A 488 -5.76 -3.65 7.32
C THR A 488 -4.32 -3.32 7.72
N ALA A 489 -3.36 -4.16 7.31
CA ALA A 489 -1.93 -3.92 7.52
C ALA A 489 -1.45 -2.56 6.97
N MET A 490 -2.13 -1.99 5.96
CA MET A 490 -1.84 -0.66 5.42
C MET A 490 -2.57 0.49 6.14
N GLY A 491 -3.18 0.22 7.29
CA GLY A 491 -3.89 1.22 8.07
C GLY A 491 -5.28 1.59 7.54
N LYS A 492 -5.78 0.94 6.47
CA LYS A 492 -7.13 1.22 5.93
C LYS A 492 -8.22 0.47 6.70
N VAL A 493 -9.34 1.14 6.98
CA VAL A 493 -10.53 0.56 7.61
C VAL A 493 -11.61 0.32 6.54
N ASN A 494 -12.25 -0.84 6.53
CA ASN A 494 -13.39 -1.11 5.66
C ASN A 494 -14.69 -0.57 6.27
N LYS A 495 -14.90 0.75 6.19
CA LYS A 495 -16.10 1.42 6.74
C LYS A 495 -17.40 0.92 6.12
N LYS A 496 -17.38 0.38 4.89
CA LYS A 496 -18.58 -0.23 4.27
C LYS A 496 -19.02 -1.47 5.05
N ALA A 497 -18.09 -2.38 5.36
CA ALA A 497 -18.39 -3.58 6.13
C ALA A 497 -18.82 -3.25 7.58
N LEU A 498 -18.19 -2.25 8.21
CA LEU A 498 -18.59 -1.80 9.55
C LEU A 498 -20.00 -1.19 9.55
N ARG A 499 -20.34 -0.40 8.51
CA ARG A 499 -21.68 0.18 8.34
C ARG A 499 -22.78 -0.87 8.18
N GLN A 500 -22.51 -2.01 7.54
CA GLN A 500 -23.51 -3.06 7.34
C GLN A 500 -24.12 -3.59 8.65
N ARG A 501 -23.41 -3.45 9.78
CA ARG A 501 -23.94 -3.76 11.12
C ARG A 501 -25.13 -2.89 11.53
N TYR A 502 -25.20 -1.68 10.97
CA TYR A 502 -26.22 -0.67 11.26
C TYR A 502 -27.16 -0.45 10.07
N TRP A 503 -26.72 -0.76 8.86
CA TRP A 503 -27.42 -0.54 7.60
C TRP A 503 -27.41 -1.80 6.73
N PRO A 504 -28.46 -2.66 6.77
CA PRO A 504 -28.48 -3.92 6.03
C PRO A 504 -28.64 -3.77 4.51
N SER A 505 -28.97 -2.58 4.01
CA SER A 505 -29.09 -2.27 2.57
C SER A 505 -27.87 -1.53 2.05
N ASP A 506 -27.62 -1.59 0.74
CA ASP A 506 -26.68 -0.68 0.09
C ASP A 506 -27.22 0.77 0.15
N ARG A 507 -26.34 1.74 0.40
CA ARG A 507 -26.63 3.17 0.66
C ARG A 507 -26.83 3.94 -0.66
N THR A 508 -27.61 5.03 -0.63
CA THR A 508 -27.87 5.91 -1.80
C THR A 508 -27.93 7.42 -1.49
N ILE A 509 -27.63 7.88 -0.27
CA ILE A 509 -27.79 9.32 0.10
C ILE A 509 -26.51 10.15 -0.13
N GLY A 510 -25.32 9.52 -0.11
CA GLY A 510 -24.02 10.15 -0.39
C GLY A 510 -23.29 9.56 -1.62
N GLY A 511 -24.03 8.88 -2.50
CA GLY A 511 -23.52 7.98 -3.54
C GLY A 511 -24.01 6.56 -3.32
#